data_AF-A0A4Q5Z3R1-F1
#
_entry.id   AF-A0A4Q5Z3R1-F1
#
_cell.length_a   1.000
_cell.length_b   1.000
_cell.length_c   1.000
_cell.angle_alpha   90.00
_cell.angle_beta   90.00
_cell.angle_gamma   90.00
#
_symmetry.space_group_name_H-M   'P 1'
#
loop_
_entity.id
_entity.type
_entity.pdbx_description
1 polymer ?
#
loop_
_entity_poly.entity_id
_entity_poly.type
_entity_poly.pdbx_seq_one_letter_code
_entity_poly.pdbx_strand_id
1 'polypeptide(L)'
;LVSEYGWKDPIGQKLPGKYEHTVLGVVKDFHFESLHATIKPVVMAIKPDSIFRRSSDVSYSSSPQPRITVRFREGSVQQHLDALRLAWKAVAADRDFEYTFLDEALATSYQQEQRLGNIVKYASVLSIFIACMGLFGLATLIVVRRTKEIGIRKVLGAEVKSIVVLLSKDFVVMVIVASLIAFPLAWWALNKWLQDFAYRIDVPIPAFGAAALVVLFIALLTVGVQSVRAALMNPVKSLRTE
;
A
#
# COMPACT_ATOMS: atom_id res chain seq x y z
N LEU A 1 -24.47 -14.70 3.64
CA LEU A 1 -25.56 -15.60 4.07
C LEU A 1 -26.92 -14.92 4.10
N VAL A 2 -27.22 -13.98 5.01
CA VAL A 2 -28.54 -13.31 5.07
C VAL A 2 -28.88 -12.62 3.75
N SER A 3 -27.93 -11.85 3.20
CA SER A 3 -28.06 -11.21 1.88
C SER A 3 -28.16 -12.21 0.72
N GLU A 4 -27.58 -13.39 0.85
CA GLU A 4 -27.51 -14.41 -0.20
C GLU A 4 -28.83 -15.18 -0.30
N TYR A 5 -29.47 -15.43 0.84
CA TYR A 5 -30.81 -16.00 0.93
C TYR A 5 -31.93 -14.94 0.82
N GLY A 6 -31.59 -13.65 0.70
CA GLY A 6 -32.57 -12.57 0.57
C GLY A 6 -33.48 -12.37 1.78
N TRP A 7 -33.05 -12.79 2.98
CA TRP A 7 -33.86 -12.72 4.19
C TRP A 7 -33.93 -11.30 4.76
N LYS A 8 -35.15 -10.83 5.08
CA LYS A 8 -35.38 -9.55 5.78
C LYS A 8 -35.35 -9.71 7.30
N ASP A 9 -35.89 -10.82 7.81
CA ASP A 9 -35.80 -11.20 9.22
C ASP A 9 -35.22 -12.61 9.31
N PRO A 10 -33.89 -12.73 9.52
CA PRO A 10 -33.22 -14.02 9.51
C PRO A 10 -33.40 -14.82 10.80
N ILE A 11 -33.86 -14.21 11.90
CA ILE A 11 -33.94 -14.89 13.20
C ILE A 11 -35.13 -15.86 13.19
N GLY A 12 -34.91 -17.10 13.67
CA GLY A 12 -35.93 -18.15 13.69
C GLY A 12 -36.14 -18.86 12.35
N GLN A 13 -35.51 -18.40 11.27
CA GLN A 13 -35.54 -19.10 9.99
C GLN A 13 -34.74 -20.41 10.03
N LYS A 14 -35.13 -21.37 9.19
CA LYS A 14 -34.42 -22.64 9.04
C LYS A 14 -33.47 -22.57 7.84
N LEU A 15 -32.22 -22.97 8.04
CA LEU A 15 -31.26 -23.09 6.94
C LEU A 15 -31.68 -24.24 6.01
N PRO A 16 -31.66 -24.03 4.68
CA PRO A 16 -31.97 -25.08 3.73
C PRO A 16 -30.89 -26.15 3.77
N GLY A 17 -31.29 -27.40 3.98
CA GLY A 17 -30.39 -28.54 4.10
C GLY A 17 -31.14 -29.77 4.60
N LYS A 18 -30.44 -30.91 4.66
CA LYS A 18 -31.00 -32.18 5.13
C LYS A 18 -31.38 -32.16 6.62
N TYR A 19 -30.88 -31.18 7.38
CA TYR A 19 -31.09 -31.03 8.81
C TYR A 19 -31.63 -29.65 9.16
N GLU A 20 -32.57 -29.61 10.09
CA GLU A 20 -33.19 -28.36 10.54
C GLU A 20 -32.26 -27.58 11.47
N HIS A 21 -31.53 -26.61 10.92
CA HIS A 21 -30.77 -25.64 11.72
C HIS A 21 -31.56 -24.33 11.82
N THR A 22 -31.87 -23.91 13.04
CA THR A 22 -32.59 -22.65 13.30
C THR A 22 -31.58 -21.54 13.54
N VAL A 23 -31.76 -20.40 12.88
CA VAL A 23 -30.92 -19.22 13.07
C VAL A 23 -31.27 -18.56 14.41
N LEU A 24 -30.32 -18.57 15.35
CA LEU A 24 -30.49 -17.98 16.68
C LEU A 24 -30.06 -16.50 16.74
N GLY A 25 -29.23 -16.07 15.79
CA GLY A 25 -28.73 -14.71 15.75
C GLY A 25 -27.87 -14.45 14.53
N VAL A 26 -27.63 -13.17 14.25
CA VAL A 26 -26.81 -12.70 13.14
C VAL A 26 -25.76 -11.75 13.68
N VAL A 27 -24.51 -11.97 13.26
CA VAL A 27 -23.38 -11.12 13.59
C VAL A 27 -23.08 -10.23 12.37
N LYS A 28 -22.60 -9.01 12.62
CA LYS A 28 -22.11 -8.14 11.54
C LYS A 28 -20.95 -8.81 10.80
N ASP A 29 -20.80 -8.50 9.52
CA ASP A 29 -19.71 -9.00 8.71
C ASP A 29 -18.35 -8.65 9.36
N PHE A 30 -17.48 -9.66 9.42
CA PHE A 30 -16.14 -9.53 9.97
C PHE A 30 -15.17 -10.35 9.12
N HIS A 31 -13.91 -9.90 9.06
CA HIS A 31 -12.87 -10.64 8.36
C HIS A 31 -12.37 -11.77 9.25
N PHE A 32 -12.48 -13.01 8.75
CA PHE A 32 -12.02 -14.22 9.42
C PHE A 32 -10.92 -14.96 8.63
N GLU A 33 -10.62 -14.50 7.41
CA GLU A 33 -9.51 -14.91 6.56
C GLU A 33 -8.63 -13.67 6.24
N SER A 34 -7.66 -13.82 5.32
CA SER A 34 -6.86 -12.72 4.78
C SER A 34 -7.75 -11.63 4.17
N LEU A 35 -7.32 -10.36 4.25
CA LEU A 35 -8.00 -9.21 3.62
C LEU A 35 -8.03 -9.29 2.08
N HIS A 36 -7.24 -10.19 1.49
CA HIS A 36 -7.29 -10.47 0.06
C HIS A 36 -8.55 -11.26 -0.33
N ALA A 37 -9.11 -12.05 0.60
CA ALA A 37 -10.29 -12.86 0.36
C ALA A 37 -11.58 -12.07 0.63
N THR A 38 -12.60 -12.30 -0.19
CA THR A 38 -13.94 -11.79 0.11
C THR A 38 -14.50 -12.48 1.35
N ILE A 39 -15.28 -11.75 2.16
CA ILE A 39 -15.95 -12.31 3.33
C ILE A 39 -16.94 -13.37 2.83
N LYS A 40 -16.59 -14.65 2.99
CA LYS A 40 -17.50 -15.74 2.66
C LYS A 40 -18.56 -15.90 3.74
N PRO A 41 -19.73 -16.46 3.42
CA PRO A 41 -20.72 -16.83 4.42
C PRO A 41 -20.13 -17.75 5.49
N VAL A 42 -20.27 -17.37 6.76
CA VAL A 42 -19.88 -18.20 7.91
C VAL A 42 -21.10 -18.56 8.72
N VAL A 43 -21.21 -19.84 9.07
CA VAL A 43 -22.20 -20.35 10.03
C VAL A 43 -21.46 -20.74 11.30
N MET A 44 -21.88 -20.19 12.43
CA MET A 44 -21.39 -20.59 13.75
C MET A 44 -22.47 -21.44 14.44
N ALA A 45 -22.14 -22.64 14.89
CA ALA A 45 -23.02 -23.43 15.75
C ALA A 45 -22.47 -23.60 17.16
N ILE A 46 -23.41 -23.66 18.10
CA ILE A 46 -23.17 -23.95 19.52
C ILE A 46 -22.71 -25.41 19.71
N LYS A 47 -23.20 -26.32 18.85
CA LYS A 47 -22.88 -27.75 18.87
C LYS A 47 -22.19 -28.13 17.56
N PRO A 48 -20.84 -28.22 17.51
CA PRO A 48 -20.11 -28.57 16.29
C PRO A 48 -20.57 -29.91 15.72
N ASP A 49 -20.80 -30.89 16.59
CA ASP A 49 -21.33 -32.22 16.26
C ASP A 49 -22.67 -32.17 15.51
N SER A 50 -23.46 -31.11 15.68
CA SER A 50 -24.74 -30.94 14.97
C SER A 50 -24.59 -30.45 13.52
N ILE A 51 -23.56 -29.64 13.21
CA ILE A 51 -23.25 -29.23 11.81
C ILE A 51 -22.55 -30.39 11.08
N PHE A 52 -21.67 -31.12 11.78
CA PHE A 52 -20.77 -32.10 11.17
C PHE A 52 -21.30 -33.54 11.20
N ARG A 53 -22.33 -33.88 11.99
CA ARG A 53 -22.98 -35.20 11.90
C ARG A 53 -23.65 -35.34 10.54
N ARG A 54 -23.09 -36.23 9.71
CA ARG A 54 -23.73 -36.77 8.50
C ARG A 54 -23.94 -35.74 7.38
N SER A 55 -23.10 -34.72 7.30
CA SER A 55 -22.89 -33.91 6.11
C SER A 55 -22.00 -34.69 5.13
N SER A 56 -22.52 -35.07 3.97
CA SER A 56 -21.79 -35.82 2.94
C SER A 56 -20.69 -35.01 2.25
N ASP A 57 -20.78 -33.68 2.31
CA ASP A 57 -20.00 -32.75 1.47
C ASP A 57 -19.16 -31.77 2.29
N VAL A 58 -18.67 -32.18 3.46
CA VAL A 58 -17.74 -31.37 4.26
C VAL A 58 -16.33 -31.92 4.09
N SER A 59 -15.54 -31.27 3.24
CA SER A 59 -14.11 -31.53 3.07
C SER A 59 -13.33 -30.68 4.08
N TYR A 60 -12.61 -31.32 5.00
CA TYR A 60 -11.74 -30.62 5.95
C TYR A 60 -10.36 -30.44 5.32
N SER A 61 -9.94 -29.20 5.09
CA SER A 61 -8.59 -28.88 4.61
C SER A 61 -7.53 -28.89 5.73
N SER A 62 -7.95 -28.91 7.01
CA SER A 62 -7.06 -28.88 8.17
C SER A 62 -7.62 -29.72 9.32
N SER A 63 -6.73 -30.21 10.19
CA SER A 63 -7.09 -31.04 11.34
C SER A 63 -8.16 -30.36 12.20
N PRO A 64 -9.25 -31.06 12.57
CA PRO A 64 -10.37 -30.51 13.34
C PRO A 64 -10.04 -30.39 14.83
N GLN A 65 -8.82 -29.95 15.16
CA GLN A 65 -8.47 -29.70 16.55
C GLN A 65 -9.23 -28.45 17.02
N PRO A 66 -10.02 -28.54 18.10
CA PRO A 66 -10.75 -27.39 18.61
C PRO A 66 -9.74 -26.36 19.14
N ARG A 67 -9.67 -25.21 18.45
CA ARG A 67 -8.90 -24.07 18.95
C ARG A 67 -9.73 -23.38 20.03
N ILE A 68 -9.17 -23.26 21.23
CA ILE A 68 -9.79 -22.52 22.32
C ILE A 68 -9.26 -21.10 22.27
N THR A 69 -10.16 -20.13 22.12
CA THR A 69 -9.80 -18.71 22.19
C THR A 69 -10.19 -18.18 23.57
N VAL A 70 -9.22 -17.61 24.29
CA VAL A 70 -9.42 -17.04 25.62
C VAL A 70 -9.12 -15.56 25.57
N ARG A 71 -10.06 -14.74 26.04
CA ARG A 71 -9.85 -13.30 26.20
C ARG A 71 -9.45 -13.01 27.65
N PHE A 72 -8.29 -12.41 27.84
CA PHE A 72 -7.85 -11.98 29.16
C PHE A 72 -8.62 -10.74 29.64
N ARG A 73 -8.86 -10.67 30.95
CA ARG A 73 -9.27 -9.43 31.61
C ARG A 73 -8.02 -8.58 31.89
N GLU A 74 -8.22 -7.32 32.26
CA GLU A 74 -7.13 -6.44 32.67
C GLU A 74 -6.28 -7.10 33.77
N GLY A 75 -4.95 -7.01 33.66
CA GLY A 75 -4.01 -7.64 34.59
C GLY A 75 -2.73 -8.11 33.91
N SER A 76 -1.88 -8.82 34.64
CA SER A 76 -0.61 -9.33 34.10
C SER A 76 -0.85 -10.55 33.20
N VAL A 77 -0.27 -10.55 32.01
CA VAL A 77 -0.39 -11.65 31.03
C VAL A 77 0.18 -12.96 31.59
N GLN A 78 1.29 -12.87 32.32
CA GLN A 78 1.98 -14.04 32.87
C GLN A 78 1.11 -14.83 33.86
N GLN A 79 0.41 -14.13 34.77
CA GLN A 79 -0.49 -14.79 35.73
C GLN A 79 -1.63 -15.53 35.03
N HIS A 80 -2.19 -14.97 33.95
CA HIS A 80 -3.23 -15.62 33.16
C HIS A 80 -2.72 -16.85 32.42
N LEU A 81 -1.50 -16.79 31.87
CA LEU A 81 -0.87 -17.93 31.20
C LEU A 81 -0.57 -19.07 32.17
N ASP A 82 -0.08 -18.77 33.38
CA ASP A 82 0.21 -19.79 34.38
C ASP A 82 -1.08 -20.47 34.88
N ALA A 83 -2.14 -19.69 35.09
CA ALA A 83 -3.47 -20.23 35.41
C ALA A 83 -4.01 -21.14 34.29
N LEU A 84 -3.87 -20.72 33.02
CA LEU A 84 -4.27 -21.52 31.87
C LEU A 84 -3.44 -22.81 31.74
N ARG A 85 -2.13 -22.75 31.96
CA ARG A 85 -1.25 -23.92 31.92
C ARG A 85 -1.63 -24.94 32.99
N LEU A 86 -1.94 -24.50 34.21
CA LEU A 86 -2.41 -25.37 35.28
C LEU A 86 -3.75 -26.01 34.94
N ALA A 87 -4.71 -25.23 34.43
CA ALA A 87 -6.01 -25.75 34.01
C ALA A 87 -5.88 -26.74 32.84
N TRP A 88 -5.01 -26.46 31.87
CA TRP A 88 -4.74 -27.35 30.74
C TRP A 88 -4.16 -28.68 31.20
N LYS A 89 -3.17 -28.67 32.09
CA LYS A 89 -2.55 -29.88 32.64
C LYS A 89 -3.55 -30.76 33.38
N ALA A 90 -4.58 -30.18 34.01
CA ALA A 90 -5.62 -30.93 34.70
C ALA A 90 -6.59 -31.65 33.73
N VAL A 91 -6.78 -31.12 32.52
CA VAL A 91 -7.74 -31.64 31.53
C VAL A 91 -7.05 -32.53 30.48
N ALA A 92 -5.85 -32.17 30.05
CA ALA A 92 -5.11 -32.80 28.95
C ALA A 92 -3.63 -32.95 29.33
N ALA A 93 -3.35 -33.78 30.33
CA ALA A 93 -1.99 -34.02 30.83
C ALA A 93 -1.05 -34.66 29.80
N ASP A 94 -1.61 -35.28 28.77
CA ASP A 94 -0.92 -35.96 27.67
C ASP A 94 -0.54 -35.03 26.51
N ARG A 95 -0.92 -33.75 26.55
CA ARG A 95 -0.66 -32.77 25.48
C ARG A 95 0.08 -31.54 25.98
N ASP A 96 1.06 -31.12 25.19
CA ASP A 96 1.79 -29.88 25.44
C ASP A 96 0.86 -28.65 25.35
N PHE A 97 1.12 -27.68 26.22
CA PHE A 97 0.41 -26.41 26.24
C PHE A 97 1.00 -25.48 25.17
N GLU A 98 0.48 -25.59 23.95
CA GLU A 98 0.79 -24.68 22.85
C GLU A 98 -0.18 -23.48 22.84
N TYR A 99 0.36 -22.28 22.66
CA TYR A 99 -0.43 -21.07 22.54
C TYR A 99 0.18 -20.12 21.52
N THR A 100 -0.63 -19.25 20.96
CA THR A 100 -0.19 -18.16 20.09
C THR A 100 -1.02 -16.94 20.42
N PHE A 101 -0.38 -15.78 20.60
CA PHE A 101 -1.10 -14.53 20.75
C PHE A 101 -1.77 -14.16 19.43
N LEU A 102 -3.02 -13.70 19.50
CA LEU A 102 -3.75 -13.28 18.31
C LEU A 102 -3.02 -12.15 17.57
N ASP A 103 -2.46 -11.19 18.31
CA ASP A 103 -1.70 -10.08 17.74
C ASP A 103 -0.45 -10.55 16.99
N GLU A 104 0.24 -11.57 17.49
CA GLU A 104 1.43 -12.15 16.86
C GLU A 104 1.07 -12.97 15.62
N ALA A 105 -0.02 -13.75 15.70
CA ALA A 105 -0.55 -14.49 14.55
C ALA A 105 -0.96 -13.53 13.41
N LEU A 106 -1.66 -12.45 13.76
CA LEU A 106 -2.01 -11.39 12.82
C LEU A 106 -0.74 -10.72 12.27
N ALA A 107 0.18 -10.29 13.13
CA ALA A 107 1.42 -9.64 12.71
C ALA A 107 2.20 -10.52 11.71
N THR A 108 2.32 -11.82 12.00
CA THR A 108 2.98 -12.80 11.12
C THR A 108 2.29 -12.89 9.76
N SER A 109 0.96 -12.89 9.74
CA SER A 109 0.18 -12.90 8.51
C SER A 109 0.37 -11.63 7.66
N TYR A 110 0.71 -10.48 8.25
CA TYR A 110 0.94 -9.21 7.54
C TYR A 110 2.43 -8.88 7.28
N GLN A 111 3.36 -9.73 7.74
CA GLN A 111 4.78 -9.43 7.58
C GLN A 111 5.22 -9.41 6.12
N GLN A 112 4.60 -10.22 5.26
CA GLN A 112 4.99 -10.31 3.84
C GLN A 112 4.64 -9.02 3.10
N GLU A 113 3.45 -8.48 3.35
CA GLU A 113 2.94 -7.23 2.83
C GLU A 113 3.77 -6.05 3.33
N GLN A 114 4.14 -6.05 4.62
CA GLN A 114 4.99 -5.00 5.18
C GLN A 114 6.40 -5.02 4.57
N ARG A 115 6.97 -6.21 4.35
CA ARG A 115 8.28 -6.37 3.69
C ARG A 115 8.23 -5.89 2.24
N LEU A 116 7.21 -6.27 1.48
CA LEU A 116 7.00 -5.80 0.11
C LEU A 116 6.88 -4.27 0.07
N GLY A 117 6.06 -3.69 0.95
CA GLY A 117 5.90 -2.24 1.07
C GLY A 117 7.22 -1.52 1.37
N ASN A 118 8.06 -2.08 2.24
CA ASN A 118 9.40 -1.55 2.53
C ASN A 118 10.33 -1.64 1.32
N ILE A 119 10.34 -2.76 0.59
CA ILE A 119 11.16 -2.92 -0.63
C ILE A 119 10.75 -1.89 -1.68
N VAL A 120 9.44 -1.75 -1.94
CA VAL A 120 8.91 -0.77 -2.89
C VAL A 120 9.28 0.65 -2.45
N LYS A 121 9.16 0.98 -1.16
CA LYS A 121 9.55 2.29 -0.62
C LYS A 121 11.02 2.61 -0.91
N TYR A 122 11.94 1.69 -0.61
CA TYR A 122 13.36 1.92 -0.87
C TYR A 122 13.67 2.01 -2.37
N ALA A 123 13.05 1.15 -3.19
CA ALA A 123 13.17 1.20 -4.64
C ALA A 123 12.65 2.51 -5.23
N SER A 124 11.54 3.05 -4.71
CA SER A 124 11.01 4.36 -5.11
C SER A 124 11.98 5.49 -4.76
N VAL A 125 12.54 5.51 -3.54
CA VAL A 125 13.52 6.52 -3.14
C VAL A 125 14.76 6.49 -4.04
N LEU A 126 15.29 5.30 -4.31
CA LEU A 126 16.43 5.12 -5.22
C LEU A 126 16.08 5.56 -6.65
N SER A 127 14.89 5.21 -7.12
CA SER A 127 14.42 5.58 -8.47
C SER A 127 14.30 7.11 -8.63
N ILE A 128 13.77 7.79 -7.60
CA ILE A 128 13.71 9.26 -7.57
C ILE A 128 15.13 9.83 -7.62
N PHE A 129 16.07 9.30 -6.83
CA PHE A 129 17.45 9.76 -6.83
C PHE A 129 18.12 9.61 -8.21
N ILE A 130 17.96 8.46 -8.86
CA ILE A 130 18.48 8.21 -10.21
C ILE A 130 17.82 9.13 -11.24
N ALA A 131 16.50 9.34 -11.14
CA ALA A 131 15.78 10.27 -12.02
C ALA A 131 16.29 11.71 -11.86
N CYS A 132 16.60 12.16 -10.64
CA CYS A 132 17.20 13.47 -10.38
C CYS A 132 18.58 13.59 -11.04
N MET A 133 19.41 12.56 -10.96
CA MET A 133 20.72 12.51 -11.63
C MET A 133 20.57 12.60 -13.16
N GLY A 134 19.59 11.89 -13.72
CA GLY A 134 19.27 11.97 -15.16
C GLY A 134 18.83 13.37 -15.58
N LEU A 135 17.91 13.98 -14.83
CA LEU A 135 17.45 15.34 -15.05
C LEU A 135 18.61 16.35 -14.97
N PHE A 136 19.49 16.19 -13.98
CA PHE A 136 20.68 17.01 -13.82
C PHE A 136 21.62 16.91 -15.03
N GLY A 137 21.84 15.69 -15.54
CA GLY A 137 22.64 15.45 -16.73
C GLY A 137 22.05 16.12 -17.97
N LEU A 138 20.74 15.96 -18.20
CA LEU A 138 20.02 16.59 -19.30
C LEU A 138 20.05 18.12 -19.22
N ALA A 139 19.82 18.68 -18.04
CA ALA A 139 19.90 20.12 -17.81
C ALA A 139 21.29 20.68 -18.13
N THR A 140 22.35 19.98 -17.70
CA THR A 140 23.72 20.38 -17.99
C THR A 140 24.03 20.37 -19.49
N LEU A 141 23.61 19.31 -20.21
CA LEU A 141 23.81 19.20 -21.66
C LEU A 141 23.06 20.30 -22.44
N ILE A 142 21.82 20.60 -22.05
CA ILE A 142 21.02 21.65 -22.69
C ILE A 142 21.64 23.03 -22.46
N VAL A 143 22.11 23.31 -21.24
CA VAL A 143 22.85 24.55 -20.93
C VAL A 143 24.07 24.68 -21.82
N VAL A 144 24.90 23.63 -21.93
CA VAL A 144 26.10 23.64 -22.79
C VAL A 144 25.73 23.92 -24.24
N ARG A 145 24.72 23.25 -24.80
CA ARG A 145 24.26 23.50 -26.19
C ARG A 145 23.74 24.92 -26.41
N ARG A 146 23.12 25.52 -25.40
CA ARG A 146 22.56 26.89 -25.49
C ARG A 146 23.51 27.99 -24.99
N THR A 147 24.74 27.67 -24.60
CA THR A 147 25.72 28.67 -24.12
C THR A 147 25.97 29.80 -25.12
N LYS A 148 26.07 29.51 -26.43
CA LYS A 148 26.28 30.54 -27.46
C LYS A 148 25.10 31.53 -27.53
N GLU A 149 23.87 31.03 -27.52
CA GLU A 149 22.65 31.87 -27.53
C GLU A 149 22.51 32.71 -26.25
N ILE A 150 22.80 32.11 -25.10
CA ILE A 150 22.76 32.75 -23.79
C ILE A 150 23.83 33.85 -23.70
N GLY A 151 25.04 33.58 -24.20
CA GLY A 151 26.14 34.56 -24.26
C GLY A 151 25.80 35.78 -25.11
N ILE A 152 25.23 35.58 -26.30
CA ILE A 152 24.80 36.67 -27.18
C ILE A 152 23.72 37.53 -26.51
N ARG A 153 22.68 36.91 -25.94
CA ARG A 153 21.60 37.64 -25.24
C ARG A 153 22.11 38.43 -24.03
N LYS A 154 23.06 37.86 -23.27
CA LYS A 154 23.63 38.53 -22.10
C LYS A 154 24.47 39.76 -22.49
N VAL A 155 25.22 39.69 -23.59
CA VAL A 155 25.95 40.86 -24.14
C VAL A 155 24.99 41.92 -24.69
N LEU A 156 23.85 41.51 -25.23
CA LEU A 156 22.75 42.41 -25.65
C LEU A 156 21.92 42.99 -24.47
N GLY A 157 22.34 42.77 -23.21
CA GLY A 157 21.71 43.36 -22.03
C GLY A 157 20.52 42.59 -21.45
N ALA A 158 20.30 41.32 -21.85
CA ALA A 158 19.24 40.52 -21.27
C ALA A 158 19.47 40.24 -19.76
N GLU A 159 18.43 40.45 -18.95
CA GLU A 159 18.45 40.16 -17.51
C GLU A 159 18.61 38.65 -17.26
N VAL A 160 19.41 38.29 -16.24
CA VAL A 160 19.63 36.91 -15.79
C VAL A 160 18.31 36.17 -15.52
N LYS A 161 17.30 36.86 -14.99
CA LYS A 161 15.96 36.30 -14.75
C LYS A 161 15.28 35.81 -16.02
N SER A 162 15.41 36.55 -17.13
CA SER A 162 14.79 36.19 -18.42
C SER A 162 15.35 34.86 -18.95
N ILE A 163 16.66 34.66 -18.80
CA ILE A 163 17.35 33.42 -19.19
C ILE A 163 16.89 32.24 -18.30
N VAL A 164 16.82 32.45 -16.98
CA VAL A 164 16.37 31.42 -16.03
C VAL A 164 14.92 31.01 -16.27
N VAL A 165 14.01 31.96 -16.54
CA VAL A 165 12.61 31.67 -16.83
C VAL A 165 12.46 30.90 -18.14
N LEU A 166 13.20 31.27 -19.18
CA LEU A 166 13.15 30.57 -20.46
C LEU A 166 13.58 29.10 -20.32
N LEU A 167 14.71 28.85 -19.64
CA LEU A 167 15.21 27.50 -19.38
C LEU A 167 14.24 26.71 -18.49
N SER A 168 13.72 27.32 -17.42
CA SER A 168 12.80 26.64 -16.51
C SER A 168 11.48 26.28 -17.18
N LYS A 169 10.97 27.13 -18.09
CA LYS A 169 9.71 26.87 -18.82
C LYS A 169 9.79 25.61 -19.67
N ASP A 170 10.88 25.43 -20.41
CA ASP A 170 11.07 24.24 -21.27
C ASP A 170 11.04 22.94 -20.42
N PHE A 171 11.65 22.97 -19.23
CA PHE A 171 11.62 21.84 -18.30
C PHE A 171 10.25 21.60 -17.67
N VAL A 172 9.55 22.67 -17.26
CA VAL A 172 8.20 22.56 -16.70
C VAL A 172 7.25 21.93 -17.72
N VAL A 173 7.34 22.31 -19.00
CA VAL A 173 6.53 21.69 -20.06
C VAL A 173 6.84 20.20 -20.18
N MET A 174 8.11 19.79 -20.17
CA MET A 174 8.48 18.36 -20.18
C MET A 174 7.92 17.60 -18.97
N VAL A 175 7.99 18.17 -17.76
CA VAL A 175 7.46 17.55 -16.53
C VAL A 175 5.94 17.41 -16.59
N ILE A 176 5.22 18.41 -17.11
CA ILE A 176 3.76 18.35 -17.27
C ILE A 176 3.38 17.24 -18.26
N VAL A 177 4.03 17.18 -19.42
CA VAL A 177 3.77 16.13 -20.42
C VAL A 177 4.07 14.75 -19.85
N ALA A 178 5.19 14.58 -19.15
CA ALA A 178 5.53 13.33 -18.48
C ALA A 178 4.48 12.93 -17.42
N SER A 179 4.00 13.90 -16.62
CA SER A 179 2.99 13.66 -15.58
C SER A 179 1.63 13.27 -16.18
N LEU A 180 1.23 13.89 -17.29
CA LEU A 180 -0.01 13.56 -18.00
C LEU A 180 -0.02 12.14 -18.56
N ILE A 181 1.14 11.56 -18.88
CA ILE A 181 1.26 10.17 -19.35
C ILE A 181 1.43 9.22 -18.16
N ALA A 182 2.27 9.58 -17.20
CA ALA A 182 2.59 8.73 -16.05
C ALA A 182 1.40 8.54 -15.11
N PHE A 183 0.59 9.58 -14.86
CA PHE A 183 -0.52 9.49 -13.90
C PHE A 183 -1.63 8.54 -14.34
N PRO A 184 -2.16 8.59 -15.59
CA PRO A 184 -3.13 7.60 -16.05
C PRO A 184 -2.58 6.18 -16.04
N LEU A 185 -1.31 6.00 -16.42
CA LEU A 185 -0.67 4.70 -16.43
C LEU A 185 -0.51 4.13 -15.01
N ALA A 186 -0.07 4.96 -14.07
CA ALA A 186 0.06 4.60 -12.66
C ALA A 186 -1.31 4.32 -12.02
N TRP A 187 -2.33 5.13 -12.33
CA TRP A 187 -3.71 4.90 -11.90
C TRP A 187 -4.23 3.55 -12.40
N TRP A 188 -4.03 3.24 -13.69
CA TRP A 188 -4.43 1.96 -14.26
C TRP A 188 -3.71 0.77 -13.62
N ALA A 189 -2.40 0.87 -13.42
CA ALA A 189 -1.61 -0.18 -12.78
C ALA A 189 -2.04 -0.41 -11.32
N LEU A 190 -2.25 0.67 -10.56
CA LEU A 190 -2.72 0.60 -9.17
C LEU A 190 -4.12 0.01 -9.09
N ASN A 191 -5.05 0.43 -9.96
CA ASN A 191 -6.39 -0.15 -9.99
C ASN A 191 -6.38 -1.64 -10.32
N LYS A 192 -5.54 -2.06 -11.27
CA LYS A 192 -5.38 -3.48 -11.61
C LYS A 192 -4.81 -4.26 -10.43
N TRP A 193 -3.83 -3.71 -9.73
CA TRP A 193 -3.27 -4.34 -8.53
C TRP A 193 -4.27 -4.40 -7.36
N LEU A 194 -5.04 -3.33 -7.15
CA LEU A 194 -6.11 -3.26 -6.14
C LEU A 194 -7.31 -4.16 -6.44
N GLN A 195 -7.44 -4.70 -7.67
CA GLN A 195 -8.49 -5.68 -7.99
C GLN A 195 -8.25 -7.04 -7.33
N ASP A 196 -7.01 -7.37 -7.00
CA ASP A 196 -6.67 -8.61 -6.30
C ASP A 196 -7.03 -8.55 -4.80
N PHE A 197 -7.50 -7.39 -4.32
CA PHE A 197 -7.93 -7.17 -2.94
C PHE A 197 -9.46 -7.06 -2.89
N ALA A 198 -10.09 -7.95 -2.12
CA ALA A 198 -11.53 -7.90 -1.87
C ALA A 198 -11.97 -6.59 -1.17
N TYR A 199 -11.13 -6.10 -0.24
CA TYR A 199 -11.31 -4.80 0.41
C TYR A 199 -10.20 -3.86 -0.06
N ARG A 200 -10.56 -2.87 -0.87
CA ARG A 200 -9.63 -1.92 -1.47
C ARG A 200 -9.94 -0.50 -1.03
N ILE A 201 -8.88 0.29 -0.88
CA ILE A 201 -9.01 1.74 -0.82
C ILE A 201 -9.19 2.29 -2.24
N ASP A 202 -10.01 3.32 -2.40
CA ASP A 202 -9.99 4.10 -3.62
C ASP A 202 -8.65 4.81 -3.73
N VAL A 203 -8.07 4.81 -4.93
CA VAL A 203 -6.78 5.44 -5.15
C VAL A 203 -6.93 6.95 -4.89
N PRO A 204 -6.20 7.52 -3.91
CA PRO A 204 -6.41 8.91 -3.53
C PRO A 204 -5.85 9.83 -4.62
N ILE A 205 -6.75 10.48 -5.38
CA ILE A 205 -6.43 11.57 -6.30
C ILE A 205 -5.46 12.61 -5.69
N PRO A 206 -5.60 13.06 -4.43
CA PRO A 206 -4.66 14.03 -3.87
C PRO A 206 -3.20 13.54 -3.80
N ALA A 207 -2.96 12.23 -3.77
CA ALA A 207 -1.60 11.69 -3.76
C ALA A 207 -0.86 11.96 -5.09
N PHE A 208 -1.54 11.91 -6.23
CA PHE A 208 -0.96 12.28 -7.53
C PHE A 208 -0.62 13.77 -7.58
N GLY A 209 -1.50 14.62 -7.02
CA GLY A 209 -1.23 16.06 -6.91
C GLY A 209 0.00 16.35 -6.06
N ALA A 210 0.12 15.70 -4.90
CA ALA A 210 1.31 15.81 -4.05
C ALA A 210 2.58 15.31 -4.76
N ALA A 211 2.50 14.17 -5.47
CA ALA A 211 3.61 13.64 -6.25
C ALA A 211 4.04 14.59 -7.37
N ALA A 212 3.09 15.17 -8.12
CA ALA A 212 3.37 16.19 -9.14
C ALA A 212 4.08 17.41 -8.55
N LEU A 213 3.62 17.91 -7.40
CA LEU A 213 4.23 19.05 -6.72
C LEU A 213 5.67 18.74 -6.28
N VAL A 214 5.92 17.56 -5.72
CA VAL A 214 7.27 17.14 -5.31
C VAL A 214 8.20 17.04 -6.52
N VAL A 215 7.75 16.40 -7.61
CA VAL A 215 8.54 16.28 -8.85
C VAL A 215 8.82 17.65 -9.46
N LEU A 216 7.81 18.52 -9.53
CA LEU A 216 7.96 19.89 -10.03
C LEU A 216 8.96 20.68 -9.18
N PHE A 217 8.87 20.56 -7.84
CA PHE A 217 9.77 21.24 -6.92
C PHE A 217 11.22 20.80 -7.11
N ILE A 218 11.47 19.48 -7.20
CA ILE A 218 12.79 18.93 -7.44
C ILE A 218 13.34 19.38 -8.81
N ALA A 219 12.49 19.37 -9.84
CA ALA A 219 12.88 19.79 -11.19
C ALA A 219 13.26 21.28 -11.23
N LEU A 220 12.45 22.14 -10.62
CA LEU A 220 12.71 23.57 -10.52
C LEU A 220 13.95 23.89 -9.70
N LEU A 221 14.20 23.18 -8.59
CA LEU A 221 15.44 23.33 -7.84
C LEU A 221 16.66 22.95 -8.68
N THR A 222 16.63 21.80 -9.35
CA THR A 222 17.75 21.30 -10.15
C THR A 222 18.06 22.24 -11.32
N VAL A 223 17.04 22.64 -12.08
CA VAL A 223 17.17 23.51 -13.24
C VAL A 223 17.48 24.95 -12.82
N GLY A 224 16.88 25.43 -11.73
CA GLY A 224 17.11 26.77 -11.20
C GLY A 224 18.56 26.97 -10.79
N VAL A 225 19.14 26.03 -10.04
CA VAL A 225 20.55 26.06 -9.66
C VAL A 225 21.46 26.07 -10.89
N GLN A 226 21.18 25.23 -11.89
CA GLN A 226 21.99 25.18 -13.12
C GLN A 226 21.85 26.45 -13.97
N SER A 227 20.64 26.97 -14.11
CA SER A 227 20.34 28.16 -14.90
C SER A 227 20.98 29.41 -14.29
N VAL A 228 20.96 29.52 -12.95
CA VAL A 228 21.65 30.60 -12.24
C VAL A 228 23.16 30.49 -12.40
N ARG A 229 23.74 29.29 -12.24
CA ARG A 229 25.17 29.07 -12.50
C ARG A 229 25.55 29.45 -13.92
N ALA A 230 24.79 29.03 -14.92
CA ALA A 230 25.01 29.35 -16.32
C ALA A 230 24.93 30.85 -16.60
N ALA A 231 23.92 31.51 -16.05
CA ALA A 231 23.72 32.93 -16.24
C ALA A 231 24.77 33.79 -15.51
N LEU A 232 25.39 33.28 -14.44
CA LEU A 232 26.49 33.95 -13.73
C LEU A 232 27.87 33.69 -14.35
N MET A 233 28.02 32.69 -15.23
CA MET A 233 29.31 32.46 -15.90
C MET A 233 29.73 33.68 -16.73
N ASN A 234 31.02 34.01 -16.62
CA ASN A 234 31.61 35.20 -17.24
C ASN A 234 31.80 34.96 -18.75
N PRO A 235 31.09 35.69 -19.64
CA PRO A 235 31.06 35.40 -21.07
C PRO A 235 32.42 35.60 -21.77
N VAL A 236 33.29 36.43 -21.18
CA VAL A 236 34.63 36.75 -21.71
C VAL A 236 35.57 35.53 -21.73
N LYS A 237 35.36 34.53 -20.85
CA LYS A 237 36.11 33.26 -20.91
C LYS A 237 35.58 32.35 -22.02
N SER A 238 34.26 32.31 -22.23
CA SER A 238 33.64 31.38 -23.19
C SER A 238 33.89 31.74 -24.65
N LEU A 239 34.20 33.00 -24.97
CA LEU A 239 34.54 33.48 -26.32
C LEU A 239 36.05 33.46 -26.62
N ARG A 240 36.91 33.27 -25.61
CA ARG A 240 38.38 33.28 -25.76
C ARG A 240 39.03 31.90 -25.67
N THR A 241 38.21 30.83 -25.67
CA THR A 241 38.71 29.44 -25.61
C THR A 241 38.49 28.66 -26.92
N GLU A 242 38.14 29.36 -28.00
CA GLU A 242 38.38 28.94 -29.38
C GLU A 242 39.31 29.96 -30.04
#